data_AF-A0A7Y4NI79-F1
#
_entry.id   AF-A0A7Y4NI79-F1
#
_cell.length_a   1.000
_cell.length_b   1.000
_cell.length_c   1.000
_cell.angle_alpha   90.00
_cell.angle_beta   90.00
_cell.angle_gamma   90.00
#
_symmetry.space_group_name_H-M   'P 1'
#
loop_
_entity.id
_entity.type
_entity.pdbx_description
1 polymer ?
#
loop_
_entity_poly.entity_id
_entity_poly.type
_entity_poly.pdbx_seq_one_letter_code
_entity_poly.pdbx_strand_id
1 'polypeptide(L)'
;MKQTAWAVERDAEGGREVLLLVTLEAEAETPRAPVAVNLVIDRSASMRGAPLAAAVEAARALVERAGPKDYVGLLTFDADAEQVLPVRAMEPSAKASFLKTLSRLESGEGTALHEAVEQGAEAVRRVLVPGARPQLLMLTDGEPSVGPTALGEFKVLGQRVHDSGVALHALGLGRHYLPEILEALTGPSGTGFTHVDDAEGLPLAVGALGAELFGEVVADARVYVLPTGFADLRCRHRYPSRVEGDAMSAALGAVSHAFPRRVLFTGVLEKGDWNLTVTASYTENGDTRRLSVPVTRLLPDSEEGRFVRAVSAELELVSHEAAAWKALSRRQQDAAERALEGADKGLYKLARLGSADVPAQRHVDRLADLRRAVERRAAQPSALGVRRAQSEVSRITMSRIGPALPAQAPVHDGPP
;
A
#
# COMPACT_ATOMS: atom_id res chain seq x y z
N MET A 1 14.49 -6.69 -15.59
CA MET A 1 13.18 -6.06 -15.31
C MET A 1 12.30 -6.24 -16.53
N LYS A 2 11.12 -6.84 -16.37
CA LYS A 2 10.12 -7.01 -17.42
C LYS A 2 9.13 -5.85 -17.36
N GLN A 3 8.83 -5.22 -18.49
CA GLN A 3 7.83 -4.15 -18.57
C GLN A 3 6.80 -4.45 -19.66
N THR A 4 5.54 -4.12 -19.39
CA THR A 4 4.47 -4.14 -20.40
C THR A 4 3.69 -2.83 -20.36
N ALA A 5 3.26 -2.35 -21.52
CA ALA A 5 2.30 -1.26 -21.65
C ALA A 5 1.19 -1.68 -22.60
N TRP A 6 0.00 -1.87 -22.05
CA TRP A 6 -1.16 -2.40 -22.75
C TRP A 6 -2.27 -1.36 -22.83
N ALA A 7 -2.70 -1.05 -24.05
CA ALA A 7 -3.73 -0.05 -24.31
C ALA A 7 -5.00 -0.70 -24.86
N VAL A 8 -6.15 -0.36 -24.29
CA VAL A 8 -7.47 -0.81 -24.74
C VAL A 8 -8.34 0.42 -25.00
N GLU A 9 -8.79 0.58 -26.25
CA GLU A 9 -9.80 1.57 -26.62
C GLU A 9 -11.20 1.01 -26.36
N ARG A 10 -12.09 1.81 -25.79
CA ARG A 10 -13.49 1.45 -25.53
C ARG A 10 -14.42 2.64 -25.70
N ASP A 11 -15.69 2.36 -25.94
CA ASP A 11 -16.75 3.36 -25.85
C ASP A 11 -17.12 3.61 -24.37
N ALA A 12 -17.29 4.88 -24.01
CA ALA A 12 -17.75 5.35 -22.71
C ALA A 12 -18.85 6.41 -22.90
N GLU A 13 -19.59 6.75 -21.83
CA GLU A 13 -20.71 7.72 -21.88
C GLU A 13 -20.30 9.10 -22.41
N GLY A 14 -19.02 9.48 -22.29
CA GLY A 14 -18.45 10.75 -22.78
C GLY A 14 -17.71 10.69 -24.12
N GLY A 15 -17.73 9.55 -24.81
CA GLY A 15 -16.99 9.33 -26.08
C GLY A 15 -16.01 8.16 -26.01
N ARG A 16 -15.04 8.13 -26.93
CA ARG A 16 -14.00 7.09 -26.97
C ARG A 16 -12.97 7.35 -25.88
N GLU A 17 -12.65 6.30 -25.12
CA GLU A 17 -11.72 6.34 -24.00
C GLU A 17 -10.65 5.27 -24.19
N VAL A 18 -9.41 5.56 -23.81
CA VAL A 18 -8.31 4.58 -23.77
C VAL A 18 -7.92 4.29 -22.34
N LEU A 19 -7.82 3.00 -22.02
CA LEU A 19 -7.20 2.49 -20.81
C LEU A 19 -5.78 2.07 -21.14
N LEU A 20 -4.78 2.64 -20.45
CA LEU A 20 -3.38 2.24 -20.56
C LEU A 20 -2.93 1.63 -19.23
N LEU A 21 -2.66 0.34 -19.21
CA LEU A 21 -2.06 -0.35 -18.07
C LEU A 21 -0.57 -0.54 -18.31
N VAL A 22 0.26 0.04 -17.45
CA VAL A 22 1.71 -0.17 -17.44
C VAL A 22 2.05 -1.07 -16.27
N THR A 23 2.77 -2.17 -16.52
CA THR A 23 3.24 -3.11 -15.50
C THR A 23 4.76 -3.14 -15.50
N LEU A 24 5.35 -3.02 -14.30
CA LEU A 24 6.77 -3.24 -14.04
C LEU A 24 6.91 -4.46 -13.13
N GLU A 25 7.69 -5.43 -13.56
CA GLU A 25 7.87 -6.71 -12.86
C GLU A 25 9.36 -7.05 -12.77
N ALA A 26 9.78 -7.49 -11.58
CA ALA A 26 11.12 -8.03 -11.38
C ALA A 26 11.21 -9.43 -11.99
N GLU A 27 12.25 -9.69 -12.79
CA GLU A 27 12.50 -11.04 -13.29
C GLU A 27 13.05 -11.91 -12.15
N ALA A 28 12.64 -13.18 -12.09
CA ALA A 28 12.96 -14.09 -10.98
C ALA A 28 14.47 -14.24 -10.70
N GLU A 29 15.31 -14.13 -11.73
CA GLU A 29 16.77 -14.28 -11.62
C GLU A 29 17.50 -12.99 -11.24
N THR A 30 16.81 -11.84 -11.19
CA THR A 30 17.47 -10.57 -10.87
C THR A 30 17.90 -10.58 -9.40
N PRO A 31 19.15 -10.23 -9.05
CA PRO A 31 19.55 -10.12 -7.66
C PRO A 31 18.75 -9.03 -6.95
N ARG A 32 18.25 -9.33 -5.75
CA ARG A 32 17.62 -8.32 -4.90
C ARG A 32 18.63 -7.27 -4.42
N ALA A 33 18.17 -6.05 -4.24
CA ALA A 33 18.89 -4.99 -3.54
C ALA A 33 18.98 -5.30 -2.03
N PRO A 34 20.00 -4.76 -1.33
CA PRO A 34 19.98 -4.67 0.13
C PRO A 34 18.77 -3.85 0.61
N VAL A 35 18.28 -4.14 1.80
CA VAL A 35 17.22 -3.36 2.46
C VAL A 35 17.82 -2.51 3.57
N ALA A 36 17.38 -1.27 3.72
CA ALA A 36 17.69 -0.42 4.88
C ALA A 36 16.38 0.01 5.55
N VAL A 37 16.00 -0.65 6.64
CA VAL A 37 14.71 -0.44 7.31
C VAL A 37 14.88 -0.12 8.79
N ASN A 38 14.15 0.87 9.30
CA ASN A 38 13.99 1.08 10.73
C ASN A 38 12.58 0.65 11.15
N LEU A 39 12.51 -0.32 12.06
CA LEU A 39 11.26 -0.81 12.61
C LEU A 39 10.81 0.14 13.70
N VAL A 40 9.61 0.67 13.59
CA VAL A 40 9.01 1.58 14.56
C VAL A 40 7.83 0.85 15.22
N ILE A 41 8.00 0.45 16.47
CA ILE A 41 6.99 -0.32 17.20
C ILE A 41 6.37 0.54 18.29
N ASP A 42 5.06 0.73 18.18
CA ASP A 42 4.24 1.30 19.24
C ASP A 42 4.23 0.33 20.44
N ARG A 43 4.58 0.85 21.61
CA ARG A 43 4.49 0.12 22.89
C ARG A 43 3.59 0.86 23.87
N SER A 44 2.65 1.67 23.40
CA SER A 44 1.67 2.36 24.24
C SER A 44 0.78 1.39 25.04
N ALA A 45 -0.02 1.93 25.95
CA ALA A 45 -0.85 1.13 26.85
C ALA A 45 -1.88 0.25 26.11
N SER A 46 -2.36 0.67 24.94
CA SER A 46 -3.26 -0.13 24.10
C SER A 46 -2.60 -1.39 23.55
N MET A 47 -1.28 -1.37 23.36
CA MET A 47 -0.51 -2.51 22.88
C MET A 47 -0.34 -3.61 23.93
N ARG A 48 -0.73 -3.40 25.20
CA ARG A 48 -0.50 -4.37 26.28
C ARG A 48 -1.10 -5.74 25.98
N GLY A 49 -0.31 -6.80 26.21
CA GLY A 49 -0.75 -8.19 26.06
C GLY A 49 -0.59 -8.69 24.62
N ALA A 50 -1.68 -9.22 24.04
CA ALA A 50 -1.65 -9.88 22.73
C ALA A 50 -1.16 -8.97 21.58
N PRO A 51 -1.54 -7.67 21.49
CA PRO A 51 -1.05 -6.79 20.42
C PRO A 51 0.48 -6.65 20.37
N LEU A 52 1.13 -6.33 21.50
CA LEU A 52 2.59 -6.21 21.58
C LEU A 52 3.27 -7.55 21.36
N ALA A 53 2.73 -8.64 21.91
CA ALA A 53 3.25 -9.98 21.66
C ALA A 53 3.25 -10.33 20.17
N ALA A 54 2.15 -10.05 19.46
CA ALA A 54 2.06 -10.26 18.03
C ALA A 54 2.99 -9.32 17.24
N ALA A 55 3.16 -8.07 17.66
CA ALA A 55 4.09 -7.14 17.03
C ALA A 55 5.55 -7.60 17.18
N VAL A 56 5.91 -8.15 18.34
CA VAL A 56 7.22 -8.76 18.62
C VAL A 56 7.44 -9.99 17.75
N GLU A 57 6.47 -10.91 17.66
CA GLU A 57 6.59 -12.10 16.81
C GLU A 57 6.68 -11.73 15.32
N ALA A 58 5.91 -10.74 14.89
CA ALA A 58 5.95 -10.23 13.53
C ALA A 58 7.31 -9.56 13.20
N ALA A 59 7.82 -8.72 14.09
CA ALA A 59 9.13 -8.10 13.96
C ALA A 59 10.25 -9.14 13.97
N ARG A 60 10.13 -10.18 14.79
CA ARG A 60 11.05 -11.32 14.82
C ARG A 60 11.09 -12.03 13.47
N ALA A 61 9.94 -12.40 12.90
CA ALA A 61 9.87 -13.05 11.59
C ALA A 61 10.50 -12.19 10.49
N LEU A 62 10.30 -10.87 10.55
CA LEU A 62 10.92 -9.92 9.63
C LEU A 62 12.45 -9.90 9.77
N VAL A 63 12.97 -9.79 10.99
CA VAL A 63 14.41 -9.79 11.28
C VAL A 63 15.04 -11.12 10.87
N GLU A 64 14.38 -12.24 11.09
CA GLU A 64 14.84 -13.57 10.67
C GLU A 64 15.04 -13.66 9.16
N ARG A 65 14.27 -12.93 8.35
CA ARG A 65 14.43 -12.85 6.89
C ARG A 65 15.57 -11.95 6.42
N ALA A 66 16.02 -11.01 7.26
CA ALA A 66 17.12 -10.12 6.92
C ALA A 66 18.42 -10.91 6.72
N GLY A 67 19.07 -10.68 5.58
CA GLY A 67 20.40 -11.20 5.28
C GLY A 67 21.50 -10.31 5.85
N PRO A 68 22.77 -10.76 5.81
CA PRO A 68 23.90 -10.00 6.37
C PRO A 68 24.18 -8.68 5.65
N LYS A 69 23.64 -8.47 4.44
CA LYS A 69 23.74 -7.22 3.68
C LYS A 69 22.62 -6.22 4.00
N ASP A 70 21.59 -6.64 4.72
CA ASP A 70 20.47 -5.78 5.07
C ASP A 70 20.74 -5.03 6.37
N TYR A 71 20.21 -3.83 6.46
CA TYR A 71 20.36 -2.93 7.60
C TYR A 71 19.01 -2.79 8.29
N VAL A 72 18.96 -3.16 9.56
CA VAL A 72 17.73 -3.08 10.35
C VAL A 72 17.98 -2.32 11.64
N GLY A 73 17.11 -1.37 11.97
CA GLY A 73 17.07 -0.68 13.26
C GLY A 73 15.77 -0.97 14.01
N LEU A 74 15.77 -0.65 15.30
CA LEU A 74 14.58 -0.69 16.14
C LEU A 74 14.42 0.63 16.87
N LEU A 75 13.31 1.30 16.61
CA LEU A 75 12.77 2.39 17.42
C LEU A 75 11.48 1.88 18.08
N THR A 76 11.32 2.17 19.36
CA THR A 76 10.05 1.97 20.06
C THR A 76 9.53 3.29 20.58
N PHE A 77 8.21 3.40 20.74
CA PHE A 77 7.65 4.63 21.26
C PHE A 77 6.40 4.40 22.13
N ASP A 78 6.28 5.22 23.15
CA ASP A 78 5.11 5.41 23.99
C ASP A 78 4.92 6.92 24.23
N ALA A 79 5.12 7.47 25.41
CA ALA A 79 5.20 8.91 25.66
C ALA A 79 6.46 9.54 25.04
N ASP A 80 7.52 8.75 24.85
CA ASP A 80 8.77 9.16 24.22
C ASP A 80 9.14 8.20 23.09
N ALA A 81 9.87 8.70 22.08
CA ALA A 81 10.46 7.87 21.04
C ALA A 81 11.92 7.53 21.38
N GLU A 82 12.27 6.24 21.32
CA GLU A 82 13.62 5.75 21.65
C GLU A 82 14.17 4.83 20.56
N GLN A 83 15.31 5.21 19.98
CA GLN A 83 16.08 4.33 19.09
C GLN A 83 16.83 3.25 19.91
N VAL A 84 16.13 2.18 20.25
CA VAL A 84 16.63 1.06 21.08
C VAL A 84 17.82 0.34 20.43
N LEU A 85 17.79 0.16 19.09
CA LEU A 85 18.90 -0.43 18.34
C LEU A 85 19.21 0.44 17.12
N PRO A 86 20.47 0.87 16.91
CA PRO A 86 20.82 1.66 15.74
C PRO A 86 20.60 0.85 14.46
N VAL A 87 20.28 1.54 13.36
CA VAL A 87 20.19 0.93 12.03
C VAL A 87 21.59 0.44 11.63
N ARG A 88 21.78 -0.88 11.55
CA ARG A 88 23.07 -1.50 11.24
C ARG A 88 22.90 -2.81 10.48
N ALA A 89 23.98 -3.27 9.85
CA ALA A 89 24.01 -4.53 9.12
C ALA A 89 23.59 -5.72 10.00
N MET A 90 22.76 -6.62 9.46
CA MET A 90 22.21 -7.78 10.15
C MET A 90 23.16 -8.99 10.13
N GLU A 91 24.40 -8.76 10.57
CA GLU A 91 25.34 -9.83 10.87
C GLU A 91 24.80 -10.76 11.97
N PRO A 92 25.27 -12.03 12.08
CA PRO A 92 24.72 -13.00 13.02
C PRO A 92 24.64 -12.50 14.48
N SER A 93 25.66 -11.77 14.95
CA SER A 93 25.68 -11.20 16.30
C SER A 93 24.67 -10.05 16.48
N ALA A 94 24.56 -9.17 15.47
CA ALA A 94 23.60 -8.07 15.46
C ALA A 94 22.16 -8.60 15.45
N LYS A 95 21.91 -9.64 14.64
CA LYS A 95 20.64 -10.34 14.55
C LYS A 95 20.24 -10.98 15.89
N ALA A 96 21.16 -11.72 16.52
CA ALA A 96 20.92 -12.32 17.83
C ALA A 96 20.63 -11.25 18.93
N SER A 97 21.35 -10.13 18.90
CA SER A 97 21.09 -8.99 19.78
C SER A 97 19.70 -8.40 19.54
N PHE A 98 19.27 -8.28 18.28
CA PHE A 98 17.97 -7.75 17.92
C PHE A 98 16.83 -8.59 18.48
N LEU A 99 16.89 -9.91 18.26
CA LEU A 99 15.89 -10.86 18.76
C LEU A 99 15.79 -10.84 20.28
N LYS A 100 16.92 -10.73 20.99
CA LYS A 100 16.96 -10.62 22.45
C LYS A 100 16.36 -9.31 22.96
N THR A 101 16.53 -8.21 22.23
CA THR A 101 15.91 -6.92 22.58
C THR A 101 14.40 -6.96 22.38
N LEU A 102 13.93 -7.51 21.25
CA LEU A 102 12.49 -7.66 20.97
C LEU A 102 11.76 -8.44 22.07
N SER A 103 12.36 -9.51 22.60
CA SER A 103 11.75 -10.33 23.66
C SER A 103 11.64 -9.64 25.02
N ARG A 104 12.16 -8.42 25.16
CA ARG A 104 12.16 -7.63 26.40
C ARG A 104 11.32 -6.37 26.30
N LEU A 105 10.62 -6.17 25.18
CA LEU A 105 9.74 -5.01 25.03
C LEU A 105 8.56 -5.13 25.98
N GLU A 106 8.27 -4.04 26.67
CA GLU A 106 7.15 -3.91 27.60
C GLU A 106 6.28 -2.72 27.19
N SER A 107 4.98 -2.80 27.45
CA SER A 107 4.06 -1.69 27.19
C SER A 107 4.31 -0.55 28.19
N GLY A 108 4.41 0.67 27.71
CA GLY A 108 4.38 1.90 28.49
C GLY A 108 3.05 2.65 28.36
N GLU A 109 3.11 3.98 28.49
CA GLU A 109 1.96 4.88 28.45
C GLU A 109 2.22 6.03 27.48
N GLY A 110 1.16 6.57 26.85
CA GLY A 110 1.29 7.62 25.84
C GLY A 110 1.62 7.10 24.44
N THR A 111 1.47 7.97 23.44
CA THR A 111 1.64 7.66 22.01
C THR A 111 2.20 8.88 21.27
N ALA A 112 3.52 9.03 21.26
CA ALA A 112 4.30 10.08 20.63
C ALA A 112 4.57 9.77 19.14
N LEU A 113 3.51 9.48 18.39
CA LEU A 113 3.59 8.99 17.01
C LEU A 113 4.38 9.93 16.09
N HIS A 114 4.15 11.24 16.22
CA HIS A 114 4.82 12.25 15.39
C HIS A 114 6.34 12.19 15.58
N GLU A 115 6.79 12.16 16.83
CA GLU A 115 8.21 12.10 17.17
C GLU A 115 8.85 10.78 16.72
N ALA A 116 8.14 9.66 16.91
CA ALA A 116 8.61 8.34 16.49
C ALA A 116 8.88 8.26 14.99
N VAL A 117 7.98 8.85 14.18
CA VAL A 117 8.16 8.92 12.72
C VAL A 117 9.33 9.83 12.35
N GLU A 118 9.44 11.01 12.96
CA GLU A 118 10.52 11.95 12.68
C GLU A 118 11.90 11.39 13.04
N GLN A 119 12.06 10.90 14.27
CA GLN A 119 13.30 10.28 14.74
C GLN A 119 13.64 9.02 13.95
N GLY A 120 12.64 8.18 13.69
CA GLY A 120 12.83 6.91 12.99
C GLY A 120 13.28 7.11 11.54
N ALA A 121 12.68 8.08 10.84
CA ALA A 121 13.08 8.47 9.50
C ALA A 121 14.50 9.07 9.48
N GLU A 122 14.82 9.93 10.43
CA GLU A 122 16.15 10.53 10.53
C GLU A 122 17.24 9.47 10.80
N ALA A 123 16.94 8.49 11.66
CA ALA A 123 17.89 7.42 11.99
C ALA A 123 18.22 6.55 10.77
N VAL A 124 17.23 6.15 9.96
CA VAL A 124 17.49 5.34 8.75
C VAL A 124 18.12 6.16 7.63
N ARG A 125 17.75 7.44 7.50
CA ARG A 125 18.32 8.35 6.49
C ARG A 125 19.81 8.57 6.65
N ARG A 126 20.32 8.57 7.88
CA ARG A 126 21.76 8.72 8.19
C ARG A 126 22.61 7.53 7.72
N VAL A 127 21.99 6.39 7.44
CA VAL A 127 22.69 5.19 6.97
C VAL A 127 22.63 5.12 5.46
N LEU A 128 23.76 5.43 4.82
CA LEU A 128 23.90 5.32 3.37
C LEU A 128 24.23 3.87 2.99
N VAL A 129 23.24 3.18 2.44
CA VAL A 129 23.39 1.81 1.92
C VAL A 129 23.29 1.86 0.40
N PRO A 130 24.38 1.62 -0.34
CA PRO A 130 24.35 1.64 -1.79
C PRO A 130 23.29 0.71 -2.37
N GLY A 131 22.46 1.25 -3.27
CA GLY A 131 21.38 0.50 -3.92
C GLY A 131 20.15 0.24 -3.05
N ALA A 132 20.11 0.68 -1.79
CA ALA A 132 18.96 0.55 -0.92
C ALA A 132 18.31 1.91 -0.66
N ARG A 133 16.99 1.96 -0.75
CA ARG A 133 16.22 3.13 -0.32
C ARG A 133 15.93 3.01 1.18
N PRO A 134 16.17 4.06 1.98
CA PRO A 134 15.80 4.06 3.39
C PRO A 134 14.29 3.86 3.57
N GLN A 135 13.91 2.98 4.48
CA GLN A 135 12.53 2.61 4.76
C GLN A 135 12.21 2.71 6.25
N LEU A 136 11.01 3.16 6.55
CA LEU A 136 10.42 3.15 7.87
C LEU A 136 9.24 2.17 7.85
N LEU A 137 9.24 1.18 8.73
CA LEU A 137 8.12 0.25 8.90
C LEU A 137 7.51 0.44 10.27
N MET A 138 6.34 1.08 10.30
CA MET A 138 5.66 1.44 11.53
C MET A 138 4.51 0.49 11.85
N LEU A 139 4.44 0.05 13.11
CA LEU A 139 3.37 -0.78 13.67
C LEU A 139 2.75 0.01 14.81
N THR A 140 1.46 0.35 14.71
CA THR A 140 0.75 1.09 15.75
C THR A 140 -0.69 0.62 15.87
N ASP A 141 -1.22 0.58 17.08
CA ASP A 141 -2.63 0.32 17.33
C ASP A 141 -3.38 1.56 17.82
N GLY A 142 -2.68 2.65 18.16
CA GLY A 142 -3.20 3.74 19.00
C GLY A 142 -3.33 5.09 18.31
N GLU A 143 -4.02 6.01 18.99
CA GLU A 143 -4.15 7.41 18.58
C GLU A 143 -3.02 8.25 19.18
N PRO A 144 -2.43 9.20 18.43
CA PRO A 144 -1.45 10.11 18.98
C PRO A 144 -1.99 10.84 20.21
N SER A 145 -1.30 10.72 21.33
CA SER A 145 -1.68 11.33 22.62
C SER A 145 -0.61 12.25 23.20
N VAL A 146 0.61 12.20 22.65
CA VAL A 146 1.73 13.06 23.02
C VAL A 146 2.24 13.79 21.78
N GLY A 147 2.57 15.08 21.94
CA GLY A 147 3.03 15.94 20.84
C GLY A 147 1.89 16.35 19.89
N PRO A 148 2.22 16.66 18.61
CA PRO A 148 1.22 17.04 17.62
C PRO A 148 0.17 15.95 17.36
N THR A 149 -1.10 16.31 17.47
CA THR A 149 -2.25 15.40 17.21
C THR A 149 -3.09 15.82 16.01
N ALA A 150 -2.89 17.04 15.50
CA ALA A 150 -3.65 17.56 14.37
C ALA A 150 -3.24 16.89 13.05
N LEU A 151 -4.23 16.49 12.24
CA LEU A 151 -3.99 15.85 10.93
C LEU A 151 -3.10 16.68 9.99
N GLY A 152 -3.15 18.01 10.07
CA GLY A 152 -2.30 18.90 9.27
C GLY A 152 -0.81 18.69 9.50
N GLU A 153 -0.42 18.43 10.75
CA GLU A 153 0.98 18.20 11.15
C GLU A 153 1.49 16.88 10.55
N PHE A 154 0.68 15.83 10.59
CA PHE A 154 1.03 14.54 9.97
C PHE A 154 1.14 14.60 8.45
N LYS A 155 0.37 15.47 7.78
CA LYS A 155 0.54 15.71 6.33
C LYS A 155 1.89 16.36 6.04
N VAL A 156 2.29 17.36 6.82
CA VAL A 156 3.59 18.03 6.69
C VAL A 156 4.72 17.03 6.99
N LEU A 157 4.58 16.23 8.04
CA LEU A 157 5.56 15.21 8.41
C LEU A 157 5.70 14.13 7.33
N GLY A 158 4.60 13.58 6.82
CA GLY A 158 4.63 12.59 5.75
C GLY A 158 5.33 13.11 4.49
N GLN A 159 5.07 14.36 4.11
CA GLN A 159 5.75 15.00 2.98
C GLN A 159 7.25 15.18 3.26
N ARG A 160 7.62 15.65 4.46
CA ARG A 160 9.03 15.82 4.86
C ARG A 160 9.80 14.50 4.83
N VAL A 161 9.21 13.43 5.35
CA VAL A 161 9.79 12.07 5.32
C VAL A 161 10.01 11.62 3.88
N HIS A 162 9.02 11.82 3.00
CA HIS A 162 9.14 11.50 1.58
C HIS A 162 10.25 12.30 0.89
N ASP A 163 10.26 13.62 1.07
CA ASP A 163 11.26 14.53 0.47
C ASP A 163 12.68 14.22 0.94
N SER A 164 12.82 13.62 2.12
CA SER A 164 14.10 13.14 2.66
C SER A 164 14.60 11.82 2.04
N GLY A 165 13.83 11.22 1.13
CA GLY A 165 14.16 9.96 0.45
C GLY A 165 13.73 8.70 1.19
N VAL A 166 13.01 8.82 2.32
CA VAL A 166 12.56 7.68 3.14
C VAL A 166 11.19 7.19 2.66
N ALA A 167 10.95 5.87 2.61
CA ALA A 167 9.62 5.29 2.35
C ALA A 167 8.99 4.94 3.67
N LEU A 168 7.78 5.42 3.93
CA LEU A 168 7.05 5.09 5.14
C LEU A 168 6.00 4.03 4.83
N HIS A 169 6.11 2.87 5.46
CA HIS A 169 5.09 1.82 5.49
C HIS A 169 4.45 1.81 6.87
N ALA A 170 3.12 1.65 6.94
CA ALA A 170 2.41 1.59 8.21
C ALA A 170 1.46 0.39 8.27
N LEU A 171 1.45 -0.29 9.42
CA LEU A 171 0.41 -1.24 9.81
C LEU A 171 -0.38 -0.65 10.98
N GLY A 172 -1.69 -0.54 10.78
CA GLY A 172 -2.64 -0.12 11.80
C GLY A 172 -3.37 -1.33 12.37
N LEU A 173 -3.19 -1.60 13.66
CA LEU A 173 -3.78 -2.74 14.36
C LEU A 173 -5.09 -2.35 15.07
N GLY A 174 -6.13 -3.14 14.85
CA GLY A 174 -7.40 -3.00 15.55
C GLY A 174 -8.08 -1.66 15.29
N ARG A 175 -8.67 -1.09 16.33
CA ARG A 175 -9.71 -0.05 16.19
C ARG A 175 -9.36 1.28 16.83
N HIS A 176 -8.17 1.45 17.40
CA HIS A 176 -7.81 2.68 18.10
C HIS A 176 -7.10 3.66 17.15
N TYR A 177 -6.14 3.25 16.32
CA TYR A 177 -5.43 4.16 15.42
C TYR A 177 -6.35 4.93 14.46
N LEU A 178 -5.91 6.13 14.05
CA LEU A 178 -6.62 6.98 13.10
C LEU A 178 -6.13 6.73 11.65
N PRO A 179 -6.98 6.19 10.75
CA PRO A 179 -6.59 5.89 9.37
C PRO A 179 -6.14 7.11 8.57
N GLU A 180 -6.74 8.27 8.81
CA GLU A 180 -6.40 9.51 8.14
C GLU A 180 -4.96 9.93 8.43
N ILE A 181 -4.47 9.62 9.64
CA ILE A 181 -3.08 9.91 10.04
C ILE A 181 -2.13 8.95 9.31
N LEU A 182 -2.43 7.64 9.26
CA LEU A 182 -1.60 6.69 8.52
C LEU A 182 -1.60 6.98 7.02
N GLU A 183 -2.73 7.39 6.45
CA GLU A 183 -2.82 7.83 5.06
C GLU A 183 -2.01 9.10 4.81
N ALA A 184 -2.04 10.09 5.73
CA ALA A 184 -1.23 11.31 5.63
C ALA A 184 0.28 11.02 5.66
N LEU A 185 0.71 10.04 6.46
CA LEU A 185 2.10 9.62 6.60
C LEU A 185 2.61 8.81 5.40
N THR A 186 1.80 7.87 4.90
CA THR A 186 2.20 6.89 3.86
C THR A 186 1.90 7.37 2.44
N GLY A 187 0.88 8.21 2.27
CA GLY A 187 0.41 8.70 0.97
C GLY A 187 1.49 9.34 0.10
N PRO A 188 2.34 10.26 0.64
CA PRO A 188 3.45 10.84 -0.11
C PRO A 188 4.44 9.81 -0.68
N SER A 189 4.66 8.69 0.02
CA SER A 189 5.52 7.60 -0.44
C SER A 189 4.82 6.65 -1.43
N GLY A 190 3.50 6.75 -1.62
CA GLY A 190 2.72 5.86 -2.48
C GLY A 190 2.55 4.42 -1.95
N THR A 191 2.99 4.15 -0.72
CA THR A 191 3.01 2.84 -0.06
C THR A 191 1.65 2.46 0.54
N GLY A 192 0.85 3.46 0.94
CA GLY A 192 -0.39 3.25 1.68
C GLY A 192 -0.15 2.61 3.05
N PHE A 193 -1.24 2.25 3.74
CA PHE A 193 -1.17 1.54 5.01
C PHE A 193 -1.95 0.23 4.98
N THR A 194 -1.60 -0.70 5.87
CA THR A 194 -2.29 -1.98 6.02
C THR A 194 -3.07 -2.00 7.32
N HIS A 195 -4.40 -2.15 7.23
CA HIS A 195 -5.22 -2.48 8.39
C HIS A 195 -5.09 -3.96 8.75
N VAL A 196 -4.96 -4.25 10.03
CA VAL A 196 -5.00 -5.58 10.63
C VAL A 196 -6.11 -5.60 11.68
N ASP A 197 -7.07 -6.51 11.56
CA ASP A 197 -8.25 -6.53 12.43
C ASP A 197 -7.90 -6.83 13.90
N ASP A 198 -6.95 -7.74 14.13
CA ASP A 198 -6.53 -8.21 15.44
C ASP A 198 -5.07 -8.71 15.47
N ALA A 199 -4.61 -9.10 16.66
CA ALA A 199 -3.24 -9.54 16.89
C ALA A 199 -2.87 -10.79 16.07
N GLU A 200 -3.82 -11.67 15.77
CA GLU A 200 -3.58 -12.92 15.02
C GLU A 200 -3.24 -12.64 13.55
N GLY A 201 -3.81 -11.58 12.98
CA GLY A 201 -3.52 -11.16 11.61
C GLY A 201 -2.16 -10.47 11.43
N LEU A 202 -1.52 -10.00 12.51
CA LEU A 202 -0.35 -9.13 12.42
C LEU A 202 0.90 -9.83 11.84
N PRO A 203 1.27 -11.06 12.27
CA PRO A 203 2.40 -11.78 11.67
C PRO A 203 2.24 -12.00 10.16
N LEU A 204 1.01 -12.26 9.70
CA LEU A 204 0.71 -12.45 8.29
C LEU A 204 0.90 -11.16 7.48
N ALA A 205 0.39 -10.05 8.01
CA ALA A 205 0.50 -8.74 7.37
C ALA A 205 1.95 -8.26 7.27
N VAL A 206 2.73 -8.41 8.35
CA VAL A 206 4.17 -8.09 8.37
C VAL A 206 4.95 -9.06 7.49
N GLY A 207 4.61 -10.34 7.45
CA GLY A 207 5.22 -11.31 6.55
C GLY A 207 5.05 -10.94 5.07
N ALA A 208 3.86 -10.49 4.67
CA ALA A 208 3.59 -10.01 3.33
C ALA A 208 4.41 -8.74 2.99
N LEU A 209 4.45 -7.76 3.91
CA LEU A 209 5.29 -6.56 3.73
C LEU A 209 6.78 -6.92 3.69
N GLY A 210 7.25 -7.81 4.57
CA GLY A 210 8.62 -8.29 4.53
C GLY A 210 8.99 -8.98 3.22
N ALA A 211 8.03 -9.62 2.54
CA ALA A 211 8.30 -10.23 1.23
C ALA A 211 8.48 -9.19 0.14
N GLU A 212 7.75 -8.09 0.25
CA GLU A 212 7.91 -6.94 -0.61
C GLU A 212 9.24 -6.22 -0.36
N LEU A 213 9.56 -5.91 0.91
CA LEU A 213 10.78 -5.19 1.27
C LEU A 213 12.03 -6.03 0.94
N PHE A 214 12.12 -7.25 1.47
CA PHE A 214 13.28 -8.14 1.24
C PHE A 214 13.27 -8.82 -0.13
N GLY A 215 12.30 -8.51 -0.98
CA GLY A 215 12.28 -8.91 -2.38
C GLY A 215 12.63 -7.77 -3.34
N GLU A 216 12.93 -6.56 -2.84
CA GLU A 216 13.18 -5.38 -3.65
C GLU A 216 14.34 -5.58 -4.63
N VAL A 217 14.13 -5.23 -5.89
CA VAL A 217 15.12 -5.35 -6.96
C VAL A 217 15.56 -3.98 -7.44
N VAL A 218 14.60 -3.07 -7.61
CA VAL A 218 14.85 -1.69 -8.03
C VAL A 218 14.07 -0.73 -7.15
N ALA A 219 14.68 0.43 -6.89
CA ALA A 219 14.07 1.53 -6.16
C ALA A 219 13.52 2.59 -7.13
N ASP A 220 12.67 3.49 -6.61
CA ASP A 220 12.22 4.72 -7.29
C ASP A 220 11.69 4.51 -8.72
N ALA A 221 10.97 3.41 -8.96
CA ALA A 221 10.37 3.16 -10.24
C ALA A 221 9.31 4.21 -10.56
N ARG A 222 9.30 4.71 -11.79
CA ARG A 222 8.47 5.82 -12.22
C ARG A 222 8.08 5.64 -13.68
N VAL A 223 6.82 5.89 -14.00
CA VAL A 223 6.27 5.77 -15.35
C VAL A 223 5.90 7.16 -15.85
N TYR A 224 6.23 7.44 -17.10
CA TYR A 224 5.93 8.67 -17.82
C TYR A 224 5.12 8.32 -19.06
N VAL A 225 4.03 9.04 -19.29
CA VAL A 225 3.11 8.84 -20.41
C VAL A 225 2.92 10.18 -21.10
N LEU A 226 3.41 10.27 -22.34
CA LEU A 226 3.21 11.42 -23.21
C LEU A 226 2.05 11.10 -24.19
N PRO A 227 0.89 11.75 -24.03
CA PRO A 227 -0.26 11.51 -24.91
C PRO A 227 -0.26 12.42 -26.14
N THR A 228 -0.82 11.92 -27.24
CA THR A 228 -1.18 12.72 -28.44
C THR A 228 -2.57 12.31 -28.91
N GLY A 229 -3.43 13.28 -29.21
CA GLY A 229 -4.84 13.03 -29.59
C GLY A 229 -5.77 12.77 -28.40
N PHE A 230 -5.41 13.25 -27.21
CA PHE A 230 -6.18 13.11 -25.97
C PHE A 230 -6.65 14.48 -25.48
N ALA A 231 -7.91 14.58 -25.10
CA ALA A 231 -8.46 15.76 -24.44
C ALA A 231 -8.01 15.81 -22.98
N ASP A 232 -7.91 14.64 -22.35
CA ASP A 232 -7.31 14.49 -21.02
C ASP A 232 -6.64 13.12 -20.84
N LEU A 233 -5.78 13.03 -19.83
CA LEU A 233 -5.18 11.79 -19.35
C LEU A 233 -5.10 11.85 -17.82
N ARG A 234 -5.50 10.78 -17.15
CA ARG A 234 -5.59 10.70 -15.68
C ARG A 234 -4.95 9.42 -15.18
N CYS A 235 -4.14 9.51 -14.12
CA CYS A 235 -3.72 8.34 -13.36
C CYS A 235 -4.90 7.87 -12.49
N ARG A 236 -5.29 6.60 -12.60
CA ARG A 236 -6.41 6.00 -11.84
C ARG A 236 -5.99 5.41 -10.51
N HIS A 237 -4.72 5.03 -10.37
CA HIS A 237 -4.15 4.58 -9.10
C HIS A 237 -3.77 5.79 -8.23
N ARG A 238 -3.64 5.57 -6.91
CA ARG A 238 -3.28 6.62 -5.94
C ARG A 238 -1.78 6.89 -5.81
N TYR A 239 -1.00 6.60 -6.86
CA TYR A 239 0.43 6.92 -6.83
C TYR A 239 0.62 8.43 -6.83
N PRO A 240 1.70 8.93 -6.21
CA PRO A 240 2.17 10.29 -6.43
C PRO A 240 2.34 10.52 -7.93
N SER A 241 1.46 11.35 -8.49
CA SER A 241 1.39 11.63 -9.93
C SER A 241 1.34 13.12 -10.17
N ARG A 242 1.99 13.55 -11.25
CA ARG A 242 2.11 14.96 -11.63
C ARG A 242 2.35 15.09 -13.11
N VAL A 243 2.01 16.26 -13.65
CA VAL A 243 2.39 16.65 -15.01
C VAL A 243 3.85 17.13 -14.99
N GLU A 244 4.67 16.60 -15.90
CA GLU A 244 6.07 16.99 -16.09
C GLU A 244 6.32 17.30 -17.56
N GLY A 245 6.37 18.60 -17.89
CA GLY A 245 6.28 19.05 -19.27
C GLY A 245 4.94 18.60 -19.86
N ASP A 246 5.00 17.88 -20.98
CA ASP A 246 3.81 17.37 -21.66
C ASP A 246 3.43 15.93 -21.23
N ALA A 247 4.20 15.31 -20.32
CA ALA A 247 3.97 13.95 -19.88
C ALA A 247 3.23 13.90 -18.52
N MET A 248 2.29 12.97 -18.38
CA MET A 248 1.79 12.55 -17.08
C MET A 248 2.77 11.54 -16.49
N SER A 249 3.13 11.71 -15.21
CA SER A 249 4.05 10.83 -14.51
C SER A 249 3.41 10.20 -13.28
N ALA A 250 3.81 8.98 -12.92
CA ALA A 250 3.41 8.29 -11.69
C ALA A 250 4.63 7.62 -11.04
N ALA A 251 4.87 7.89 -9.75
CA ALA A 251 5.92 7.25 -8.96
C ALA A 251 5.39 5.95 -8.35
N LEU A 252 5.90 4.81 -8.84
CA LEU A 252 5.49 3.46 -8.42
C LEU A 252 6.28 2.96 -7.19
N GLY A 253 7.40 3.61 -6.85
CA GLY A 253 8.25 3.23 -5.73
C GLY A 253 9.10 2.00 -6.03
N ALA A 254 9.40 1.21 -5.00
CA ALA A 254 10.20 -0.02 -5.17
C ALA A 254 9.44 -1.11 -5.93
N VAL A 255 10.13 -1.86 -6.78
CA VAL A 255 9.62 -3.09 -7.42
C VAL A 255 10.36 -4.29 -6.83
N SER A 256 9.59 -5.31 -6.43
CA SER A 256 10.11 -6.51 -5.79
C SER A 256 9.72 -7.77 -6.56
N HIS A 257 10.39 -8.89 -6.27
CA HIS A 257 9.98 -10.21 -6.77
C HIS A 257 8.61 -10.66 -6.25
N ALA A 258 8.17 -10.11 -5.11
CA ALA A 258 6.91 -10.52 -4.50
C ALA A 258 5.70 -10.03 -5.29
N PHE A 259 5.75 -8.78 -5.79
CA PHE A 259 4.61 -8.16 -6.44
C PHE A 259 5.02 -7.28 -7.61
N PRO A 260 4.37 -7.43 -8.79
CA PRO A 260 4.53 -6.47 -9.86
C PRO A 260 3.89 -5.13 -9.48
N ARG A 261 4.50 -4.03 -9.91
CA ARG A 261 3.89 -2.69 -9.79
C ARG A 261 3.12 -2.39 -11.06
N ARG A 262 1.87 -1.97 -10.90
CA ARG A 262 0.99 -1.61 -12.02
C ARG A 262 0.46 -0.22 -11.82
N VAL A 263 0.33 0.54 -12.92
CA VAL A 263 -0.37 1.82 -12.94
C VAL A 263 -1.31 1.85 -14.14
N LEU A 264 -2.56 2.22 -13.88
CA LEU A 264 -3.57 2.42 -14.91
C LEU A 264 -3.76 3.91 -15.16
N PHE A 265 -3.64 4.30 -16.42
CA PHE A 265 -4.06 5.60 -16.93
C PHE A 265 -5.34 5.46 -17.74
N THR A 266 -6.13 6.52 -17.73
CA THR A 266 -7.36 6.63 -18.51
C THR A 266 -7.38 7.99 -19.18
N GLY A 267 -7.66 8.03 -20.48
CA GLY A 267 -7.73 9.28 -21.21
C GLY A 267 -8.87 9.30 -22.22
N VAL A 268 -9.52 10.45 -22.34
CA VAL A 268 -10.57 10.70 -23.32
C VAL A 268 -9.93 11.17 -24.62
N LEU A 269 -10.34 10.57 -25.74
CA LEU A 269 -9.79 10.89 -27.06
C LEU A 269 -10.40 12.17 -27.66
N GLU A 270 -9.57 12.93 -28.37
CA GLU A 270 -10.06 13.94 -29.32
C GLU A 270 -10.53 13.28 -30.63
N LYS A 271 -11.11 14.08 -31.54
CA LYS A 271 -11.43 13.59 -32.89
C LYS A 271 -10.13 13.32 -33.65
N GLY A 272 -9.81 12.05 -33.89
CA GLY A 272 -8.67 11.65 -34.72
C GLY A 272 -7.99 10.37 -34.24
N ASP A 273 -6.77 10.18 -34.74
CA ASP A 273 -5.84 9.16 -34.28
C ASP A 273 -5.17 9.58 -32.97
N TRP A 274 -4.79 8.59 -32.17
CA TRP A 274 -4.13 8.80 -30.89
C TRP A 274 -2.81 8.04 -30.81
N ASN A 275 -1.90 8.52 -29.97
CA ASN A 275 -0.66 7.84 -29.64
C ASN A 275 -0.30 8.02 -28.16
N LEU A 276 0.41 7.05 -27.59
CA LEU A 276 0.94 7.08 -26.23
C LEU A 276 2.41 6.68 -26.26
N THR A 277 3.30 7.60 -25.90
CA THR A 277 4.71 7.28 -25.68
C THR A 277 4.93 7.01 -24.20
N VAL A 278 5.33 5.78 -23.86
CA VAL A 278 5.54 5.36 -22.47
C VAL A 278 7.03 5.18 -22.22
N THR A 279 7.51 5.78 -21.14
CA THR A 279 8.88 5.59 -20.63
C THR A 279 8.82 5.20 -19.18
N ALA A 280 9.70 4.30 -18.75
CA ALA A 280 9.90 3.98 -17.34
C ALA A 280 11.31 4.38 -16.90
N SER A 281 11.47 4.83 -15.66
CA SER A 281 12.77 4.94 -15.00
C SER A 281 12.76 4.21 -13.67
N TYR A 282 13.92 3.74 -13.21
CA TYR A 282 14.11 3.17 -11.89
C TYR A 282 15.59 3.24 -11.49
N THR A 283 15.87 3.13 -10.20
CA THR A 283 17.22 3.10 -9.65
C THR A 283 17.64 1.66 -9.36
N GLU A 284 18.74 1.23 -9.94
CA GLU A 284 19.31 -0.11 -9.78
C GLU A 284 20.79 0.04 -9.41
N ASN A 285 21.19 -0.47 -8.24
CA ASN A 285 22.57 -0.33 -7.72
C ASN A 285 23.06 1.13 -7.61
N GLY A 286 22.15 2.09 -7.43
CA GLY A 286 22.47 3.51 -7.36
C GLY A 286 22.43 4.23 -8.71
N ASP A 287 22.33 3.51 -9.82
CA ASP A 287 22.24 4.09 -11.16
C ASP A 287 20.78 4.21 -11.60
N THR A 288 20.39 5.40 -12.07
CA THR A 288 19.07 5.59 -12.69
C THR A 288 19.07 5.05 -14.11
N ARG A 289 18.30 3.99 -14.36
CA ARG A 289 18.02 3.48 -15.69
C ARG A 289 16.73 4.08 -16.22
N ARG A 290 16.70 4.36 -17.53
CA ARG A 290 15.52 4.86 -18.24
C ARG A 290 15.33 4.08 -19.53
N LEU A 291 14.11 3.65 -19.79
CA LEU A 291 13.79 2.79 -20.93
C LEU A 291 12.42 3.14 -21.55
N SER A 292 12.35 3.05 -22.87
CA SER A 292 11.08 3.16 -23.60
C SER A 292 10.30 1.85 -23.46
N VAL A 293 9.01 1.94 -23.15
CA VAL A 293 8.12 0.78 -23.04
C VAL A 293 7.18 0.77 -24.25
N PRO A 294 7.30 -0.18 -25.19
CA PRO A 294 6.41 -0.27 -26.34
C PRO A 294 4.95 -0.44 -25.91
N VAL A 295 4.06 0.36 -26.47
CA VAL A 295 2.62 0.26 -26.21
C VAL A 295 1.98 -0.73 -27.19
N THR A 296 1.41 -1.80 -26.65
CA THR A 296 0.64 -2.78 -27.43
C THR A 296 -0.85 -2.42 -27.35
N ARG A 297 -1.49 -2.19 -28.50
CA ARG A 297 -2.94 -2.04 -28.60
C ARG A 297 -3.61 -3.41 -28.57
N LEU A 298 -4.60 -3.56 -27.70
CA LEU A 298 -5.31 -4.81 -27.49
C LEU A 298 -6.77 -4.68 -27.88
N LEU A 299 -7.35 -5.80 -28.33
CA LEU A 299 -8.80 -5.91 -28.50
C LEU A 299 -9.48 -5.96 -27.12
N PRO A 300 -10.61 -5.27 -26.90
CA PRO A 300 -11.29 -5.24 -25.60
C PRO A 300 -11.67 -6.60 -25.03
N ASP A 301 -11.86 -7.60 -25.90
CA ASP A 301 -12.29 -8.94 -25.54
C ASP A 301 -11.15 -9.98 -25.60
N SER A 302 -9.91 -9.57 -25.90
CA SER A 302 -8.76 -10.46 -25.69
C SER A 302 -8.57 -10.76 -24.19
N GLU A 303 -7.77 -11.78 -23.86
CA GLU A 303 -7.49 -12.10 -22.45
C GLU A 303 -6.86 -10.90 -21.71
N GLU A 304 -5.83 -10.30 -22.29
CA GLU A 304 -5.15 -9.12 -21.76
C GLU A 304 -6.07 -7.90 -21.76
N GLY A 305 -6.91 -7.74 -22.79
CA GLY A 305 -7.89 -6.65 -22.87
C GLY A 305 -8.94 -6.72 -21.76
N ARG A 306 -9.46 -7.92 -21.48
CA ARG A 306 -10.35 -8.17 -20.34
C ARG A 306 -9.64 -7.91 -19.02
N PHE A 307 -8.38 -8.29 -18.89
CA PHE A 307 -7.57 -8.01 -17.70
C PHE A 307 -7.38 -6.50 -17.45
N VAL A 308 -7.00 -5.69 -18.45
CA VAL A 308 -6.89 -4.22 -18.31
C VAL A 308 -8.23 -3.61 -17.88
N ARG A 309 -9.33 -4.07 -18.47
CA ARG A 309 -10.68 -3.62 -18.10
C ARG A 309 -11.09 -4.10 -16.70
N ALA A 310 -10.60 -5.25 -16.26
CA ALA A 310 -10.87 -5.81 -14.93
C ALA A 310 -10.15 -5.00 -13.85
N VAL A 311 -8.88 -4.62 -14.07
CA VAL A 311 -8.17 -3.67 -13.22
C VAL A 311 -8.96 -2.37 -13.12
N SER A 312 -9.40 -1.78 -14.24
CA SER A 312 -10.24 -0.57 -14.23
C SER A 312 -11.52 -0.75 -13.39
N ALA A 313 -12.21 -1.89 -13.51
CA ALA A 313 -13.44 -2.16 -12.76
C ALA A 313 -13.18 -2.35 -11.26
N GLU A 314 -12.08 -3.00 -10.87
CA GLU A 314 -11.68 -3.17 -9.48
C GLU A 314 -11.38 -1.83 -8.80
N LEU A 315 -10.66 -0.92 -9.48
CA LEU A 315 -10.39 0.41 -8.93
C LEU A 315 -11.67 1.19 -8.61
N GLU A 316 -12.67 1.12 -9.50
CA GLU A 316 -13.98 1.76 -9.28
C GLU A 316 -14.73 1.07 -8.13
N LEU A 317 -14.74 -0.26 -8.08
CA LEU A 317 -15.38 -1.03 -7.00
C LEU A 317 -14.81 -0.62 -5.64
N VAL A 318 -13.50 -0.66 -5.48
CA VAL A 318 -12.83 -0.37 -4.19
C VAL A 318 -13.04 1.10 -3.80
N SER A 319 -13.03 2.03 -4.76
CA SER A 319 -13.35 3.44 -4.53
C SER A 319 -14.78 3.63 -4.01
N HIS A 320 -15.76 2.98 -4.65
CA HIS A 320 -17.16 3.01 -4.23
C HIS A 320 -17.39 2.36 -2.87
N GLU A 321 -16.73 1.23 -2.59
CA GLU A 321 -16.79 0.55 -1.29
C GLU A 321 -16.36 1.49 -0.15
N ALA A 322 -15.20 2.15 -0.30
CA ALA A 322 -14.74 3.09 0.70
C ALA A 322 -15.60 4.34 0.80
N ALA A 323 -16.14 4.84 -0.33
CA ALA A 323 -17.09 5.94 -0.30
C ALA A 323 -18.34 5.58 0.50
N ALA A 324 -18.85 4.34 0.37
CA ALA A 324 -19.99 3.85 1.12
C ALA A 324 -19.69 3.76 2.62
N TRP A 325 -18.57 3.15 3.02
CA TRP A 325 -18.15 3.09 4.42
C TRP A 325 -17.94 4.47 5.04
N LYS A 326 -17.35 5.40 4.29
CA LYS A 326 -17.16 6.79 4.72
C LYS A 326 -18.49 7.55 4.84
N ALA A 327 -19.44 7.30 3.95
CA ALA A 327 -20.77 7.88 4.04
C ALA A 327 -21.51 7.35 5.29
N LEU A 328 -21.41 6.05 5.57
CA LEU A 328 -21.95 5.46 6.80
C LEU A 328 -21.34 6.07 8.06
N SER A 329 -20.02 6.27 8.11
CA SER A 329 -19.36 6.87 9.28
C SER A 329 -19.80 8.32 9.53
N ARG A 330 -20.22 9.01 8.47
CA ARG A 330 -20.78 10.37 8.51
C ARG A 330 -22.32 10.39 8.64
N ARG A 331 -22.96 9.23 8.82
CA ARG A 331 -24.43 9.08 8.89
C ARG A 331 -25.16 9.60 7.64
N GLN A 332 -24.51 9.52 6.47
CA GLN A 332 -25.07 9.93 5.18
C GLN A 332 -25.64 8.71 4.44
N GLN A 333 -26.83 8.26 4.86
CA GLN A 333 -27.42 7.01 4.37
C GLN A 333 -27.61 6.98 2.84
N ASP A 334 -28.23 8.00 2.25
CA ASP A 334 -28.48 8.03 0.81
C ASP A 334 -27.18 8.02 -0.01
N ALA A 335 -26.11 8.63 0.53
CA ALA A 335 -24.80 8.61 -0.11
C ALA A 335 -24.16 7.22 0.00
N ALA A 336 -24.36 6.52 1.12
CA ALA A 336 -23.89 5.15 1.29
C ALA A 336 -24.61 4.18 0.35
N GLU A 337 -25.93 4.31 0.19
CA GLU A 337 -26.74 3.50 -0.73
C GLU A 337 -26.30 3.69 -2.18
N ARG A 338 -26.16 4.95 -2.64
CA ARG A 338 -25.64 5.25 -4.00
C ARG A 338 -24.23 4.70 -4.22
N ALA A 339 -23.36 4.81 -3.22
CA ALA A 339 -22.01 4.29 -3.32
C ALA A 339 -21.99 2.75 -3.37
N LEU A 340 -22.83 2.08 -2.57
CA LEU A 340 -23.00 0.63 -2.61
C LEU A 340 -23.51 0.15 -3.98
N GLU A 341 -24.48 0.83 -4.58
CA GLU A 341 -24.93 0.52 -5.95
C GLU A 341 -23.78 0.61 -6.97
N GLY A 342 -22.89 1.60 -6.82
CA GLY A 342 -21.68 1.73 -7.63
C GLY A 342 -20.72 0.55 -7.44
N ALA A 343 -20.50 0.12 -6.19
CA ALA A 343 -19.67 -1.03 -5.86
C ALA A 343 -20.25 -2.33 -6.46
N ASP A 344 -21.57 -2.52 -6.36
CA ASP A 344 -22.28 -3.69 -6.92
C ASP A 344 -22.17 -3.76 -8.44
N LYS A 345 -22.32 -2.62 -9.14
CA LYS A 345 -22.07 -2.52 -10.59
C LYS A 345 -20.62 -2.87 -10.93
N GLY A 346 -19.66 -2.39 -10.13
CA GLY A 346 -18.25 -2.73 -10.25
C GLY A 346 -18.00 -4.24 -10.13
N LEU A 347 -18.58 -4.89 -9.10
CA LEU A 347 -18.46 -6.33 -8.88
C LEU A 347 -19.06 -7.14 -10.03
N TYR A 348 -20.26 -6.76 -10.50
CA TYR A 348 -20.90 -7.40 -11.64
C TYR A 348 -20.03 -7.30 -12.90
N LYS A 349 -19.47 -6.12 -13.18
CA LYS A 349 -18.55 -5.91 -14.31
C LYS A 349 -17.30 -6.77 -14.19
N LEU A 350 -16.72 -6.84 -13.00
CA LEU A 350 -15.53 -7.66 -12.74
C LEU A 350 -15.80 -9.16 -12.95
N ALA A 351 -16.92 -9.66 -12.42
CA ALA A 351 -17.35 -11.04 -12.61
C ALA A 351 -17.58 -11.38 -14.10
N ARG A 352 -18.20 -10.46 -14.85
CA ARG A 352 -18.43 -10.64 -16.29
C ARG A 352 -17.13 -10.65 -17.11
N LEU A 353 -16.12 -9.89 -16.71
CA LEU A 353 -14.82 -9.86 -17.38
C LEU A 353 -14.03 -11.15 -17.14
N GLY A 354 -14.27 -11.85 -16.02
CA GLY A 354 -13.75 -13.21 -15.78
C GLY A 354 -12.22 -13.32 -15.80
N SER A 355 -11.51 -12.25 -15.44
CA SER A 355 -10.04 -12.27 -15.41
C SER A 355 -9.53 -13.02 -14.18
N ALA A 356 -8.68 -14.03 -14.39
CA ALA A 356 -8.09 -14.82 -13.31
C ALA A 356 -7.16 -13.98 -12.41
N ASP A 357 -6.50 -12.97 -12.97
CA ASP A 357 -5.58 -12.08 -12.25
C ASP A 357 -6.30 -11.08 -11.33
N VAL A 358 -7.60 -10.82 -11.56
CA VAL A 358 -8.43 -9.92 -10.75
C VAL A 358 -9.73 -10.63 -10.37
N PRO A 359 -9.67 -11.62 -9.46
CA PRO A 359 -10.81 -12.48 -9.18
C PRO A 359 -11.86 -11.74 -8.36
N ALA A 360 -13.08 -11.66 -8.90
CA ALA A 360 -14.23 -11.03 -8.26
C ALA A 360 -14.52 -11.56 -6.85
N GLN A 361 -14.21 -12.84 -6.60
CA GLN A 361 -14.46 -13.50 -5.31
C GLN A 361 -13.79 -12.78 -4.12
N ARG A 362 -12.63 -12.11 -4.33
CA ARG A 362 -11.93 -11.35 -3.28
C ARG A 362 -12.74 -10.17 -2.71
N HIS A 363 -13.78 -9.75 -3.42
CA HIS A 363 -14.60 -8.60 -3.07
C HIS A 363 -15.98 -8.99 -2.54
N VAL A 364 -16.40 -10.25 -2.73
CA VAL A 364 -17.76 -10.72 -2.39
C VAL A 364 -18.04 -10.59 -0.91
N ASP A 365 -17.15 -11.09 -0.05
CA ASP A 365 -17.38 -11.07 1.41
C ASP A 365 -17.39 -9.64 1.97
N ARG A 366 -16.51 -8.78 1.46
CA ARG A 366 -16.44 -7.36 1.83
C ARG A 366 -17.70 -6.60 1.45
N LEU A 367 -18.20 -6.81 0.22
CA LEU A 367 -19.45 -6.19 -0.21
C LEU A 367 -20.65 -6.76 0.56
N ALA A 368 -20.64 -8.04 0.95
CA ALA A 368 -21.69 -8.61 1.79
C ALA A 368 -21.73 -7.94 3.17
N ASP A 369 -20.57 -7.68 3.79
CA ASP A 369 -20.48 -6.91 5.03
C ASP A 369 -21.03 -5.48 4.86
N LEU A 370 -20.64 -4.80 3.79
CA LEU A 370 -21.10 -3.45 3.48
C LEU A 370 -22.62 -3.40 3.26
N ARG A 371 -23.19 -4.33 2.48
CA ARG A 371 -24.65 -4.43 2.25
C ARG A 371 -25.40 -4.56 3.57
N ARG A 372 -24.97 -5.48 4.43
CA ARG A 372 -25.56 -5.66 5.77
C ARG A 372 -25.49 -4.37 6.61
N ALA A 373 -24.39 -3.63 6.53
CA ALA A 373 -24.23 -2.37 7.26
C ALA A 373 -25.17 -1.27 6.74
N VAL A 374 -25.32 -1.14 5.41
CA VAL A 374 -26.23 -0.18 4.77
C VAL A 374 -27.69 -0.53 5.06
N GLU A 375 -28.09 -1.79 4.91
CA GLU A 375 -29.47 -2.27 5.13
C GLU A 375 -29.96 -2.04 6.56
N ARG A 376 -29.09 -2.28 7.55
CA ARG A 376 -29.42 -2.09 8.96
C ARG A 376 -29.52 -0.62 9.37
N ARG A 377 -29.25 0.33 8.46
CA ARG A 377 -29.10 1.76 8.77
C ARG A 377 -28.23 1.95 10.01
N ALA A 378 -27.12 1.21 10.07
CA ALA A 378 -26.35 1.04 11.29
C ALA A 378 -26.03 2.40 11.92
N ALA A 379 -26.57 2.65 13.13
CA ALA A 379 -26.39 3.92 13.82
C ALA A 379 -24.90 4.26 14.06
N GLN A 380 -24.06 3.22 14.12
CA GLN A 380 -22.61 3.27 14.06
C GLN A 380 -22.11 2.13 13.17
N PRO A 381 -21.38 2.41 12.08
CA PRO A 381 -20.78 1.36 11.25
C PRO A 381 -19.63 0.66 11.99
N SER A 382 -19.30 -0.55 11.55
CA SER A 382 -18.15 -1.29 12.07
C SER A 382 -16.87 -0.46 11.90
N ALA A 383 -16.23 -0.12 13.01
CA ALA A 383 -14.96 0.60 13.04
C ALA A 383 -13.86 -0.14 12.26
N LEU A 384 -13.91 -1.48 12.23
CA LEU A 384 -13.00 -2.33 11.44
C LEU A 384 -13.35 -2.27 9.95
N GLY A 385 -14.63 -2.28 9.59
CA GLY A 385 -15.07 -2.18 8.20
C GLY A 385 -14.62 -0.88 7.52
N VAL A 386 -14.76 0.25 8.23
CA VAL A 386 -14.29 1.56 7.75
C VAL A 386 -12.77 1.57 7.54
N ARG A 387 -12.00 1.05 8.52
CA ARG A 387 -10.54 0.96 8.46
C ARG A 387 -10.04 0.07 7.34
N ARG A 388 -10.68 -1.09 7.16
CA ARG A 388 -10.40 -2.02 6.07
C ARG A 388 -10.59 -1.32 4.72
N ALA A 389 -11.72 -0.65 4.51
CA ALA A 389 -11.99 0.03 3.25
C ALA A 389 -11.04 1.22 2.98
N GLN A 390 -10.68 2.00 4.01
CA GLN A 390 -9.68 3.07 3.88
C GLN A 390 -8.29 2.51 3.56
N SER A 391 -7.89 1.42 4.21
CA SER A 391 -6.63 0.69 3.95
C SER A 391 -6.57 0.21 2.50
N GLU A 392 -7.64 -0.41 2.01
CA GLU A 392 -7.75 -0.90 0.63
C GLU A 392 -7.61 0.23 -0.38
N VAL A 393 -8.34 1.33 -0.18
CA VAL A 393 -8.21 2.50 -1.05
C VAL A 393 -6.81 3.10 -1.00
N SER A 394 -6.19 3.20 0.18
CA SER A 394 -4.81 3.71 0.30
C SER A 394 -3.80 2.84 -0.46
N ARG A 395 -4.07 1.54 -0.58
CA ARG A 395 -3.22 0.54 -1.25
C ARG A 395 -3.65 0.21 -2.67
N ILE A 396 -4.59 0.94 -3.26
CA ILE A 396 -4.95 0.79 -4.69
C ILE A 396 -3.71 0.91 -5.60
N THR A 397 -2.63 1.53 -5.13
CA THR A 397 -1.33 1.53 -5.79
C THR A 397 -0.73 0.13 -5.97
N MET A 398 -0.99 -0.84 -5.09
CA MET A 398 -0.29 -2.12 -5.07
C MET A 398 -1.13 -3.24 -5.68
N SER A 399 -0.81 -3.63 -6.92
CA SER A 399 -1.40 -4.84 -7.52
C SER A 399 -0.75 -6.08 -6.92
N ARG A 400 -1.29 -6.60 -5.80
CA ARG A 400 -0.85 -7.88 -5.24
C ARG A 400 -1.41 -9.06 -6.06
N ILE A 401 -0.60 -9.58 -6.98
CA ILE A 401 -0.85 -10.90 -7.58
C ILE A 401 -0.19 -11.95 -6.69
N GLY A 402 -1.02 -12.72 -6.01
CA GLY A 402 -0.65 -13.86 -5.18
C GLY A 402 -1.93 -14.52 -4.70
N PRO A 403 -1.90 -15.76 -4.22
CA PRO A 403 -3.07 -16.36 -3.60
C PRO A 403 -3.58 -15.38 -2.54
N ALA A 404 -4.89 -15.15 -2.50
CA ALA A 404 -5.50 -14.41 -1.41
C ALA A 404 -4.97 -15.04 -0.12
N LEU A 405 -4.49 -14.21 0.82
CA LEU A 405 -4.23 -14.69 2.18
C LEU A 405 -5.45 -15.52 2.59
N PRO A 406 -5.27 -16.77 3.03
CA PRO A 406 -6.40 -17.62 3.34
C PRO A 406 -7.27 -16.89 4.34
N ALA A 407 -8.58 -16.78 4.04
CA ALA A 407 -9.54 -16.31 5.02
C ALA A 407 -9.32 -17.16 6.28
N GLN A 408 -9.06 -16.50 7.41
CA GLN A 408 -8.93 -17.18 8.69
C GLN A 408 -10.14 -18.10 8.85
N ALA A 409 -9.89 -19.40 8.98
CA ALA A 409 -10.96 -20.36 9.20
C ALA A 409 -11.68 -19.98 10.50
N PRO A 410 -13.01 -20.06 10.57
CA PRO A 410 -13.71 -19.82 11.82
C PRO A 410 -13.19 -20.81 12.87
N VAL A 411 -12.72 -20.26 13.99
CA VAL A 411 -12.37 -21.03 15.19
C VAL A 411 -13.62 -21.81 15.59
N HIS A 412 -13.58 -23.12 15.39
CA HIS A 412 -14.63 -24.01 15.88
C HIS A 412 -14.43 -24.19 17.39
N ASP A 413 -15.26 -23.51 18.17
CA ASP A 413 -15.52 -23.87 19.56
C ASP A 413 -16.24 -25.21 19.61
N GLY A 414 -15.53 -26.25 20.06
CA GLY A 414 -16.11 -27.51 20.52
C GLY A 414 -16.21 -27.51 22.05
N PRO A 415 -17.30 -27.99 22.67
CA PRO A 415 -17.60 -27.76 24.08
C PRO A 415 -17.07 -28.91 24.99
N PRO A 416 -17.18 -28.74 26.33
CA PRO A 416 -16.08 -28.65 27.29
C PRO A 416 -15.32 -29.95 27.61
#